data_AF-A0A7K2JCH0-F1
#
_entry.id   AF-A0A7K2JCH0-F1
#
_cell.length_a   1.000
_cell.length_b   1.000
_cell.length_c   1.000
_cell.angle_alpha   90.00
_cell.angle_beta   90.00
_cell.angle_gamma   90.00
#
_symmetry.space_group_name_H-M   'P 1'
#
loop_
_entity.id
_entity.type
_entity.pdbx_description
1 polymer ?
#
loop_
_entity_poly.entity_id
_entity_poly.type
_entity_poly.pdbx_seq_one_letter_code
_entity_poly.pdbx_strand_id
1 'polypeptide(L)'
;MTAVEPETDRLLVAELVGLLNDAEHYNGPGSTSGSRLDYLERRAALLHRLVGAVGEESSRYLAQDAEDRAEDVRAGAEALARECGDPPPAPRRAR
;
A
#
# COMPACT_ATOMS: atom_id res chain seq x y z
N MET A 1 -11.69 -6.34 6.05
CA MET A 1 -10.86 -5.31 5.37
C MET A 1 -10.47 -4.30 6.42
N THR A 2 -9.26 -4.42 6.98
CA THR A 2 -8.69 -3.34 7.80
C THR A 2 -8.14 -2.32 6.82
N ALA A 3 -8.79 -1.16 6.72
CA ALA A 3 -8.14 0.00 6.17
C ALA A 3 -6.84 0.18 6.97
N VAL A 4 -5.68 0.13 6.31
CA VAL A 4 -4.49 0.67 6.93
C VAL A 4 -4.75 2.16 6.99
N GLU A 5 -5.09 2.63 8.18
CA GLU A 5 -5.53 3.99 8.43
C GLU A 5 -4.40 4.96 7.99
N PRO A 6 -4.71 6.07 7.30
CA PRO A 6 -3.71 7.08 6.91
C PRO A 6 -2.95 7.69 8.11
N GLU A 7 -3.47 7.51 9.33
CA GLU A 7 -2.74 7.77 10.57
C GLU A 7 -1.53 6.85 10.78
N THR A 8 -1.62 5.59 10.35
CA THR A 8 -0.55 4.58 10.48
C THR A 8 0.66 4.96 9.65
N ASP A 9 0.45 5.41 8.40
CA ASP A 9 1.54 5.86 7.53
C ASP A 9 2.23 7.10 8.07
N ARG A 10 1.45 8.08 8.56
CA ARG A 10 2.00 9.28 9.19
C ARG A 10 2.80 8.96 10.46
N LEU A 11 2.34 8.00 11.25
CA LEU A 11 3.06 7.51 12.43
C LEU A 11 4.37 6.82 12.07
N LEU A 12 4.38 5.94 11.06
CA LEU A 12 5.59 5.24 10.60
C LEU A 12 6.62 6.22 10.01
N VAL A 13 6.18 7.25 9.28
CA VAL A 13 7.06 8.31 8.78
C VAL A 13 7.63 9.15 9.93
N ALA A 14 6.81 9.50 10.93
CA ALA A 14 7.29 10.24 12.10
C ALA A 14 8.30 9.43 12.92
N GLU A 15 8.06 8.12 13.10
CA GLU A 15 8.99 7.17 13.74
C GLU A 15 10.33 7.12 12.98
N LEU A 16 10.28 7.16 11.64
CA LEU A 16 11.50 7.12 10.81
C LEU A 16 12.29 8.42 10.94
N VAL A 17 11.61 9.56 10.92
CA VAL A 17 12.26 10.87 11.09
C VAL A 17 12.89 10.97 12.48
N GLY A 18 12.19 10.52 13.53
CA GLY A 18 12.75 10.47 14.89
C GLY A 18 14.01 9.60 14.94
N LEU A 19 13.95 8.39 14.39
CA LEU A 19 15.09 7.48 14.36
C LEU A 19 16.29 8.07 13.60
N LEU A 20 16.06 8.76 12.47
CA LEU A 20 17.11 9.41 11.70
C LEU A 20 17.72 10.62 12.43
N ASN A 21 16.92 11.38 13.17
CA ASN A 21 17.41 12.49 14.00
C ASN A 21 18.31 11.98 15.13
N ASP A 22 18.05 10.79 15.66
CA ASP A 22 18.87 10.16 16.69
C ASP A 22 20.14 9.51 16.13
N ALA A 23 20.38 9.52 14.80
CA ALA A 23 21.51 8.81 14.19
C ALA A 23 22.88 9.24 14.74
N GLU A 24 23.02 10.51 15.15
CA GLU A 24 24.26 11.02 15.76
C GLU A 24 24.55 10.35 17.11
N HIS A 25 23.52 9.99 17.88
CA HIS A 25 23.66 9.28 19.16
C HIS A 25 24.31 7.90 18.99
N TYR A 26 24.01 7.22 17.87
CA TYR A 26 24.54 5.88 17.56
C TYR A 26 25.88 5.91 16.79
N ASN A 27 26.30 7.08 16.30
CA ASN A 27 27.57 7.25 15.59
C ASN A 27 28.59 8.11 16.37
N GLY A 28 28.17 8.70 17.48
CA GLY A 28 28.99 9.58 18.30
C GLY A 28 30.04 8.88 19.18
N PRO A 29 30.95 9.65 19.77
CA PRO A 29 31.95 9.16 20.70
C PRO A 29 31.27 8.55 21.94
N GLY A 30 31.52 7.25 22.18
CA GLY A 30 30.86 6.47 23.24
C GLY A 30 29.86 5.43 22.72
N SER A 31 29.50 5.46 21.43
CA SER A 31 28.70 4.40 20.82
C SER A 31 29.48 3.09 20.71
N THR A 32 28.82 2.00 21.08
CA THR A 32 29.34 0.64 20.94
C THR A 32 28.92 0.04 19.60
N SER A 33 29.62 -1.00 19.16
CA SER A 33 29.20 -1.79 17.99
C SER A 33 27.78 -2.37 18.16
N GLY A 34 27.41 -2.76 19.39
CA GLY A 34 26.06 -3.27 19.70
C GLY A 34 24.98 -2.21 19.52
N SER A 35 25.16 -1.01 20.08
CA SER A 35 24.21 0.10 19.91
C SER A 35 24.04 0.50 18.43
N ARG A 36 25.10 0.40 17.63
CA ARG A 36 25.03 0.64 16.18
C ARG A 36 24.25 -0.45 15.44
N LEU A 37 24.41 -1.72 15.82
CA LEU A 37 23.61 -2.82 15.26
C LEU A 37 22.13 -2.68 15.60
N ASP A 38 21.80 -2.40 16.87
CA ASP A 38 20.41 -2.18 17.30
C ASP A 38 19.73 -1.02 16.54
N TYR A 39 20.49 0.03 16.22
CA TYR A 39 20.00 1.13 15.40
C TYR A 39 19.69 0.69 13.96
N LEU A 40 20.61 -0.07 13.34
CA LEU A 40 20.43 -0.59 11.98
C LEU A 40 19.27 -1.58 11.89
N GLU A 41 19.09 -2.44 12.90
CA GLU A 41 17.97 -3.37 12.98
C GLU A 41 16.63 -2.65 13.09
N ARG A 42 16.53 -1.68 14.01
CA ARG A 42 15.32 -0.84 14.14
C ARG A 42 15.00 -0.09 12.84
N ARG A 43 16.03 0.45 12.18
CA ARG A 43 15.88 1.14 10.90
C ARG A 43 15.40 0.20 9.79
N ALA A 44 15.98 -1.00 9.69
CA ALA A 44 15.59 -1.99 8.70
C ALA A 44 14.14 -2.46 8.91
N ALA A 45 13.74 -2.74 10.16
CA ALA A 45 12.39 -3.15 10.50
C ALA A 45 11.34 -2.08 10.14
N LEU A 46 11.66 -0.81 10.40
CA LEU A 46 10.77 0.30 10.07
C LEU A 46 10.64 0.54 8.55
N LEU A 47 11.75 0.45 7.82
CA LEU A 47 11.74 0.52 6.35
C LEU A 47 10.93 -0.62 5.73
N HIS A 48 11.03 -1.83 6.27
CA HIS A 48 10.25 -2.97 5.80
C HIS A 48 8.74 -2.74 5.97
N ARG A 49 8.32 -2.21 7.13
CA ARG A 49 6.91 -1.85 7.38
C ARG A 49 6.40 -0.78 6.42
N LEU A 50 7.18 0.26 6.15
CA LEU A 50 6.83 1.32 5.19
C LEU A 50 6.67 0.80 3.77
N VAL A 51 7.59 -0.06 3.31
CA VAL A 51 7.48 -0.70 1.99
C VAL A 51 6.23 -1.57 1.91
N GLY A 52 5.90 -2.29 2.98
CA GLY A 52 4.65 -3.07 3.08
C GLY A 52 3.40 -2.20 2.92
N ALA A 53 3.32 -1.10 3.68
CA ALA A 53 2.18 -0.18 3.63
C ALA A 53 1.98 0.44 2.23
N VAL A 54 3.06 0.97 1.63
CA VAL A 54 3.02 1.55 0.27
C VAL A 54 2.70 0.49 -0.79
N GLY A 55 3.20 -0.73 -0.62
CA GLY A 55 2.91 -1.85 -1.50
C GLY A 55 1.44 -2.28 -1.47
N GLU A 56 0.83 -2.35 -0.29
CA GLU A 56 -0.59 -2.66 -0.13
C GLU A 56 -1.49 -1.58 -0.76
N GLU A 57 -1.14 -0.31 -0.57
CA GLU A 57 -1.86 0.81 -1.18
C GLU A 57 -1.78 0.77 -2.72
N SER A 58 -0.57 0.54 -3.26
CA SER A 58 -0.36 0.40 -4.70
C SER A 58 -1.15 -0.78 -5.28
N SER A 59 -1.15 -1.91 -4.58
CA SER A 59 -1.92 -3.10 -4.98
C SER A 59 -3.42 -2.84 -4.95
N ARG A 60 -3.93 -2.07 -3.99
CA ARG A 60 -5.35 -1.71 -3.91
C ARG A 60 -5.74 -0.81 -5.08
N TYR A 61 -4.93 0.19 -5.40
CA TYR A 61 -5.19 1.09 -6.53
C TYR A 61 -5.25 0.33 -7.86
N LEU A 62 -4.29 -0.58 -8.09
CA LEU A 62 -4.28 -1.42 -9.29
C LEU A 62 -5.48 -2.38 -9.36
N ALA A 63 -5.91 -2.93 -8.23
CA ALA A 63 -7.11 -3.77 -8.17
C ALA A 63 -8.36 -2.96 -8.54
N GLN A 64 -8.50 -1.75 -8.00
CA GLN A 64 -9.62 -0.86 -8.32
C GLN A 64 -9.63 -0.45 -9.81
N ASP A 65 -8.49 -0.03 -10.35
CA ASP A 65 -8.38 0.31 -11.79
C ASP A 65 -8.74 -0.87 -12.70
N ALA A 66 -8.38 -2.10 -12.31
CA ALA A 66 -8.77 -3.30 -13.04
C ALA A 66 -10.28 -3.58 -12.96
N GLU A 67 -10.91 -3.31 -11.81
CA GLU A 67 -12.36 -3.43 -11.64
C GLU A 67 -13.11 -2.39 -12.46
N ASP A 68 -12.68 -1.13 -12.42
CA ASP A 68 -13.27 -0.02 -13.16
C ASP A 68 -13.22 -0.29 -14.68
N ARG A 69 -12.06 -0.72 -15.20
CA ARG A 69 -11.93 -1.09 -16.62
C ARG A 69 -12.82 -2.28 -16.99
N ALA A 70 -12.99 -3.24 -16.08
CA ALA A 70 -13.87 -4.38 -16.34
C ALA A 70 -15.35 -3.96 -16.35
N GLU A 71 -15.73 -2.94 -15.59
CA GLU A 71 -17.07 -2.36 -15.62
C GLU A 71 -17.32 -1.56 -16.90
N ASP A 72 -16.37 -0.73 -17.34
CA ASP A 72 -16.44 0.01 -18.59
C ASP A 72 -16.64 -0.92 -19.80
N VAL A 73 -15.86 -2.01 -19.86
CA VAL A 73 -15.99 -3.02 -20.93
C VAL A 73 -17.36 -3.68 -20.92
N ARG A 74 -17.94 -3.95 -19.75
CA ARG A 74 -19.29 -4.50 -19.63
C ARG A 74 -20.35 -3.51 -20.08
N ALA A 75 -20.26 -2.26 -19.65
CA ALA A 75 -21.19 -1.22 -20.06
C ALA A 75 -21.16 -1.04 -21.59
N GLY A 76 -19.97 -1.06 -22.20
CA GLY A 76 -19.82 -1.04 -23.66
C GLY A 76 -20.44 -2.27 -24.33
N ALA A 77 -20.22 -3.47 -23.79
CA ALA A 77 -20.80 -4.69 -24.32
C ALA A 77 -22.34 -4.73 -24.18
N GLU A 78 -22.88 -4.21 -23.08
CA GLU A 78 -24.33 -4.08 -22.86
C GLU A 78 -24.98 -3.07 -23.81
N ALA A 79 -24.31 -1.95 -24.06
CA ALA A 79 -24.75 -0.96 -25.04
C ALA A 79 -24.78 -1.57 -26.45
N LEU A 80 -23.71 -2.26 -26.84
CA LEU A 80 -23.62 -2.95 -28.12
C LEU A 80 -24.70 -4.04 -28.26
N ALA A 81 -24.91 -4.86 -27.23
CA ALA A 81 -25.95 -5.90 -27.22
C ALA A 81 -27.35 -5.29 -27.41
N ARG A 82 -27.64 -4.15 -26.76
CA ARG A 82 -28.90 -3.42 -26.98
C ARG A 82 -29.04 -2.91 -28.41
N GLU A 83 -27.99 -2.40 -29.02
CA GLU A 83 -28.00 -1.95 -30.42
C GLU A 83 -28.22 -3.12 -31.39
N CYS A 84 -27.66 -4.30 -31.10
CA CYS A 84 -27.78 -5.50 -31.93
C CYS A 84 -29.06 -6.32 -31.67
N GLY A 85 -29.81 -6.02 -30.59
CA GLY A 85 -30.98 -6.80 -30.17
C GLY A 85 -30.64 -8.08 -29.41
N ASP A 86 -29.39 -8.23 -28.95
CA ASP A 86 -28.93 -9.37 -28.16
C ASP A 86 -29.41 -9.28 -26.70
N PRO A 87 -29.68 -10.42 -26.05
CA PRO A 87 -30.05 -10.44 -24.64
C PRO A 87 -28.90 -9.94 -23.75
N PRO A 88 -29.20 -9.22 -22.66
CA PRO A 88 -28.17 -8.67 -21.77
C PRO A 88 -27.36 -9.79 -21.09
N PRO A 89 -26.07 -9.54 -20.80
CA PRO A 89 -25.21 -10.49 -20.10
C PRO A 89 -25.73 -10.80 -18.69
N ALA A 90 -25.45 -12.02 -18.21
CA ALA A 90 -25.91 -12.46 -16.90
C ALA A 90 -25.26 -11.67 -15.75
N PRO A 91 -26.01 -11.33 -14.69
CA PRO A 91 -25.48 -10.59 -13.55
C PRO A 91 -24.39 -11.37 -12.81
N ARG A 92 -23.43 -10.65 -12.24
CA ARG A 92 -22.37 -11.23 -11.38
C ARG A 92 -23.02 -11.93 -10.19
N ARG A 93 -22.69 -13.22 -9.98
CA ARG A 93 -22.97 -13.88 -8.70
C ARG A 93 -22.06 -13.26 -7.65
N ALA A 94 -22.65 -12.69 -6.61
CA ALA A 94 -21.91 -12.34 -5.40
C ALA A 94 -21.26 -13.62 -4.86
N ARG A 95 -19.96 -13.56 -4.59
CA ARG A 95 -19.18 -14.66 -4.05
C ARG A 95 -18.97 -14.46 -2.56
#